data_AF-M7RJJ1-F1
#
_entry.id   AF-M7RJJ1-F1
#
_cell.length_a   1.000
_cell.length_b   1.000
_cell.length_c   1.000
_cell.angle_alpha   90.00
_cell.angle_beta   90.00
_cell.angle_gamma   90.00
#
_symmetry.space_group_name_H-M   'P 1'
#
loop_
_entity.id
_entity.type
_entity.pdbx_description
1 polymer ?
#
loop_
_entity_poly.entity_id
_entity_poly.type
_entity_poly.pdbx_seq_one_letter_code
_entity_poly.pdbx_strand_id
1 'polypeptide(L)'
;MGQLIDGVWHDTWYDTKSSGGKFQRSASAFRNWLTADGAPGPSGEGGFAAEKDRYHLYVSLACPWAHRTLIFRKLKGLEPFIPVSVVNPLMLENGWTFDDTFPAATGDTLYQHEFLYQLYLHADPHYSGRVTVPVLWDKKIILSSATSPPKSFVCLTPPSMGWALKPGITIPPRCKAKLTS
;
A
#
# COMPACT_ATOMS: atom_id res chain seq x y z
N MET A 1 13.20 -11.95 -1.75
CA MET A 1 12.46 -10.70 -1.45
C MET A 1 13.47 -9.60 -1.64
N GLY A 2 13.49 -9.00 -2.83
CA GLY A 2 14.45 -7.97 -3.20
C GLY A 2 14.13 -6.60 -2.59
N GLN A 3 14.86 -5.60 -3.03
CA GLN A 3 14.68 -4.19 -2.68
C GLN A 3 15.12 -3.30 -3.85
N LEU A 4 14.61 -2.08 -3.89
CA LEU A 4 15.16 -1.04 -4.75
C LEU A 4 16.28 -0.31 -4.00
N ILE A 5 17.38 -0.03 -4.70
CA ILE A 5 18.46 0.86 -4.26
C ILE A 5 18.67 1.88 -5.37
N ASP A 6 18.37 3.14 -5.08
CA ASP A 6 18.45 4.29 -5.99
C ASP A 6 17.77 4.05 -7.33
N GLY A 7 16.59 3.42 -7.29
CA GLY A 7 15.79 3.10 -8.47
C GLY A 7 16.14 1.77 -9.16
N VAL A 8 17.18 1.07 -8.71
CA VAL A 8 17.64 -0.20 -9.31
C VAL A 8 17.16 -1.38 -8.47
N TRP A 9 16.61 -2.42 -9.11
CA TRP A 9 16.17 -3.63 -8.43
C TRP A 9 17.33 -4.53 -8.05
N HIS A 10 17.36 -4.95 -6.79
CA HIS A 10 18.32 -5.90 -6.25
C HIS A 10 17.58 -7.07 -5.60
N ASP A 11 17.77 -8.29 -6.12
CA ASP A 11 17.25 -9.51 -5.50
C ASP A 11 18.13 -9.96 -4.32
N THR A 12 18.21 -9.12 -3.29
CA THR A 12 18.98 -9.43 -2.09
C THR A 12 18.04 -9.65 -0.90
N TRP A 13 18.20 -10.82 -0.26
CA TRP A 13 17.47 -11.18 0.94
C TRP A 13 17.89 -10.31 2.15
N TYR A 14 17.11 -10.36 3.24
CA TYR A 14 17.43 -9.64 4.47
C TYR A 14 18.81 -10.07 4.99
N ASP A 15 19.68 -9.10 5.25
CA ASP A 15 20.92 -9.35 5.97
C ASP A 15 20.61 -9.62 7.44
N THR A 16 20.40 -10.90 7.76
CA THR A 16 20.22 -11.38 9.14
C THR A 16 21.56 -11.60 9.84
N LYS A 17 22.70 -11.50 9.14
CA LYS A 17 24.03 -11.65 9.75
C LYS A 17 24.39 -10.40 10.56
N SER A 18 24.13 -9.21 10.03
CA SER A 18 24.40 -7.95 10.75
C SER A 18 23.53 -7.71 11.98
N SER A 19 22.36 -8.37 12.07
CA SER A 19 21.42 -8.25 13.19
C SER A 19 21.50 -9.39 14.21
N GLY A 20 22.49 -10.28 14.10
CA GLY A 20 22.63 -11.44 15.00
C GLY A 20 21.46 -12.43 14.90
N GLY A 21 20.90 -12.61 13.70
CA GLY A 21 19.78 -13.52 13.42
C GLY A 21 18.39 -12.93 13.66
N LYS A 22 18.28 -11.68 14.14
CA LYS A 22 16.99 -11.01 14.35
C LYS A 22 16.43 -10.48 13.02
N PHE A 23 15.19 -10.85 12.69
CA PHE A 23 14.47 -10.23 11.59
C PHE A 23 14.10 -8.78 11.95
N GLN A 24 14.76 -7.80 11.32
CA GLN A 24 14.43 -6.39 11.45
C GLN A 24 13.70 -5.91 10.19
N ARG A 25 12.47 -5.43 10.37
CA ARG A 25 11.64 -4.95 9.26
C ARG A 25 11.95 -3.49 8.98
N SER A 26 12.30 -3.17 7.73
CA SER A 26 12.39 -1.79 7.25
C SER A 26 11.06 -1.07 7.47
N ALA A 27 11.09 0.16 7.97
CA ALA A 27 9.90 1.00 8.01
C ALA A 27 9.42 1.26 6.57
N SER A 28 8.11 1.27 6.35
CA SER A 28 7.58 1.64 5.03
C SER A 28 7.74 3.15 4.86
N ALA A 29 8.30 3.54 3.73
CA ALA A 29 8.69 4.92 3.43
C ALA A 29 7.49 5.87 3.35
N PHE A 30 6.35 5.37 2.88
CA PHE A 30 5.15 6.17 2.68
C PHE A 30 4.19 6.05 3.86
N ARG A 31 3.91 7.20 4.49
CA ARG A 31 3.18 7.32 5.77
C ARG A 31 2.06 8.36 5.74
N ASN A 32 1.61 8.75 4.56
CA ASN A 32 0.50 9.69 4.37
C ASN A 32 -0.83 9.07 4.78
N TRP A 33 -1.82 9.92 5.09
CA TRP A 33 -3.14 9.51 5.57
C TRP A 33 -4.23 10.01 4.63
N LEU A 34 -5.20 9.14 4.37
CA LEU A 34 -6.45 9.53 3.73
C LEU A 34 -7.38 10.12 4.80
N THR A 35 -7.76 11.38 4.65
CA THR A 35 -8.66 12.11 5.55
C THR A 35 -9.89 12.60 4.79
N ALA A 36 -10.97 12.89 5.51
CA ALA A 36 -12.24 13.28 4.87
C ALA A 36 -12.10 14.54 4.01
N ASP A 37 -11.31 15.50 4.49
CA ASP A 37 -11.08 16.83 3.91
C ASP A 37 -9.72 16.99 3.24
N GLY A 38 -8.84 15.99 3.35
CA GLY A 38 -7.47 16.06 2.85
C GLY A 38 -6.50 16.76 3.80
N ALA A 39 -6.89 17.06 5.04
CA ALA A 39 -5.95 17.52 6.06
C ALA A 39 -4.85 16.46 6.32
N PRO A 40 -3.63 16.86 6.71
CA PRO A 40 -2.59 15.93 7.09
C PRO A 40 -3.04 15.06 8.28
N GLY A 41 -2.69 13.79 8.25
CA GLY A 41 -2.88 12.89 9.40
C GLY A 41 -1.76 13.03 10.45
N PRO A 42 -1.70 12.10 11.42
CA PRO A 42 -0.63 12.05 12.42
C PRO A 42 0.80 11.94 11.88
N SER A 43 0.96 11.56 10.61
CA SER A 43 2.25 11.46 9.93
C SER A 43 2.12 11.77 8.44
N GLY A 44 3.23 12.08 7.78
CA GLY A 44 3.23 12.38 6.35
C GLY A 44 2.59 13.72 6.02
N GLU A 45 2.20 13.88 4.76
CA GLU A 45 1.63 15.11 4.21
C GLU A 45 0.11 15.00 4.02
N GLY A 46 -0.55 16.16 3.92
CA GLY A 46 -1.96 16.27 3.54
C GLY A 46 -2.15 16.22 2.02
N GLY A 47 -3.36 16.55 1.57
CA GLY A 47 -3.76 16.55 0.16
C GLY A 47 -4.53 15.29 -0.27
N PHE A 48 -4.69 14.31 0.62
CA PHE A 48 -5.35 13.02 0.35
C PHE A 48 -6.79 13.02 0.88
N ALA A 49 -7.67 13.79 0.22
CA ALA A 49 -9.09 13.84 0.54
C ALA A 49 -9.82 12.57 0.13
N ALA A 50 -10.83 12.17 0.90
CA ALA A 50 -11.67 11.01 0.64
C ALA A 50 -12.58 11.22 -0.58
N GLU A 51 -12.07 10.91 -1.77
CA GLU A 51 -12.76 11.08 -3.04
C GLU A 51 -13.08 9.71 -3.68
N LYS A 52 -14.29 9.61 -4.25
CA LYS A 52 -14.66 8.45 -5.08
C LYS A 52 -13.78 8.43 -6.34
N ASP A 53 -13.45 7.23 -6.80
CA ASP A 53 -12.71 7.00 -8.05
C ASP A 53 -11.28 7.59 -8.06
N ARG A 54 -10.74 7.99 -6.91
CA ARG A 54 -9.37 8.53 -6.77
C ARG A 54 -8.34 7.47 -6.38
N TYR A 55 -8.71 6.56 -5.47
CA TYR A 55 -7.76 5.62 -4.88
C TYR A 55 -7.86 4.22 -5.48
N HIS A 56 -6.75 3.50 -5.45
CA HIS A 56 -6.65 2.11 -5.92
C HIS A 56 -5.79 1.28 -4.98
N LEU A 57 -6.12 0.02 -4.77
CA LEU A 57 -5.43 -0.83 -3.81
C LEU A 57 -4.72 -1.99 -4.51
N TYR A 58 -3.41 -2.09 -4.34
CA TYR A 58 -2.63 -3.25 -4.77
C TYR A 58 -2.39 -4.20 -3.59
N VAL A 59 -2.72 -5.48 -3.77
CA VAL A 59 -2.66 -6.50 -2.71
C VAL A 59 -2.12 -7.83 -3.24
N SER A 60 -1.60 -8.66 -2.33
CA SER A 60 -1.48 -10.10 -2.55
C SER A 60 -2.44 -10.83 -1.62
N LEU A 61 -3.19 -11.80 -2.14
CA LEU A 61 -4.06 -12.65 -1.34
C LEU A 61 -3.29 -13.57 -0.38
N ALA A 62 -2.00 -13.82 -0.66
CA ALA A 62 -1.12 -14.63 0.17
C ALA A 62 -0.52 -13.84 1.36
N CYS A 63 -0.61 -12.50 1.36
CA CYS A 63 0.02 -11.66 2.39
C CYS A 63 -0.96 -11.30 3.52
N PRO A 64 -0.67 -11.65 4.79
CA PRO A 64 -1.57 -11.35 5.91
C PRO A 64 -1.74 -9.84 6.17
N TRP A 65 -0.72 -9.03 5.83
CA TRP A 65 -0.80 -7.57 5.95
C TRP A 65 -1.79 -6.97 4.94
N ALA A 66 -1.78 -7.46 3.70
CA ALA A 66 -2.70 -7.03 2.66
C ALA A 66 -4.11 -7.59 2.89
N HIS A 67 -4.22 -8.78 3.49
CA HIS A 67 -5.51 -9.34 3.86
C HIS A 67 -6.27 -8.44 4.85
N ARG A 68 -5.58 -7.80 5.80
CA ARG A 68 -6.19 -6.84 6.72
C ARG A 68 -6.89 -5.69 5.98
N THR A 69 -6.28 -5.14 4.94
CA THR A 69 -6.90 -4.05 4.17
C THR A 69 -8.13 -4.52 3.40
N LEU A 70 -8.13 -5.76 2.89
CA LEU A 70 -9.29 -6.35 2.21
C LEU A 70 -10.47 -6.58 3.17
N ILE A 71 -10.21 -7.11 4.37
CA ILE A 71 -11.24 -7.28 5.41
C ILE A 71 -11.86 -5.93 5.77
N PHE A 72 -11.03 -4.92 6.04
CA PHE A 72 -11.52 -3.58 6.35
C PHE A 72 -12.34 -2.99 5.20
N ARG A 73 -11.86 -3.11 3.96
CA ARG A 73 -12.59 -2.68 2.76
C ARG A 73 -13.99 -3.28 2.70
N LYS A 74 -14.13 -4.59 2.93
CA LYS A 74 -15.43 -5.29 2.97
C LYS A 74 -16.31 -4.83 4.12
N LEU A 75 -15.78 -4.77 5.34
CA LEU A 75 -16.52 -4.35 6.53
C LEU A 75 -17.03 -2.90 6.40
N LYS A 76 -16.23 -2.04 5.78
CA LYS A 76 -16.56 -0.63 5.57
C LYS A 76 -17.41 -0.36 4.33
N GLY A 77 -17.67 -1.35 3.47
CA GLY A 77 -18.41 -1.12 2.22
C GLY A 77 -17.66 -0.25 1.23
N LEU A 78 -16.33 -0.27 1.26
CA LEU A 78 -15.47 0.57 0.43
C LEU A 78 -15.28 0.02 -0.98
N GLU A 79 -15.90 -1.10 -1.32
CA GLU A 79 -15.72 -1.72 -2.63
C GLU A 79 -16.03 -0.81 -3.83
N PRO A 80 -17.08 0.03 -3.80
CA PRO A 80 -17.38 0.95 -4.89
C PRO A 80 -16.41 2.13 -5.01
N PHE A 81 -15.56 2.36 -3.99
CA PHE A 81 -14.68 3.54 -3.91
C PHE A 81 -13.22 3.18 -4.18
N ILE A 82 -12.81 1.98 -3.79
CA ILE A 82 -11.42 1.51 -3.86
C ILE A 82 -11.39 0.24 -4.71
N PRO A 83 -11.17 0.35 -6.04
CA PRO A 83 -10.82 -0.79 -6.88
C PRO A 83 -9.52 -1.47 -6.40
N VAL A 84 -9.35 -2.74 -6.76
CA VAL A 84 -8.25 -3.59 -6.28
C VAL A 84 -7.55 -4.27 -7.45
N SER A 85 -6.22 -4.27 -7.44
CA SER A 85 -5.38 -5.17 -8.24
C SER A 85 -4.72 -6.21 -7.35
N VAL A 86 -4.77 -7.46 -7.78
CA VAL A 86 -4.18 -8.61 -7.10
C VAL A 86 -2.93 -9.04 -7.85
N VAL A 87 -1.77 -8.94 -7.16
CA VAL A 87 -0.49 -9.45 -7.68
C VAL A 87 -0.47 -10.98 -7.65
N ASN A 88 0.37 -11.56 -8.49
CA ASN A 88 0.63 -12.99 -8.48
C ASN A 88 1.14 -13.44 -7.10
N PRO A 89 0.68 -14.59 -6.56
CA PRO A 89 1.16 -15.09 -5.27
C PRO A 89 2.63 -15.53 -5.30
N LEU A 90 3.20 -15.85 -6.47
CA LEU A 90 4.58 -16.30 -6.60
C LEU A 90 5.54 -15.11 -6.58
N MET A 91 6.30 -15.01 -5.49
CA MET A 91 7.30 -13.95 -5.29
C MET A 91 8.71 -14.51 -5.52
N LEU A 92 9.19 -14.42 -6.76
CA LEU A 92 10.50 -14.93 -7.21
C LEU A 92 11.56 -13.79 -7.21
N GLU A 93 12.51 -13.85 -8.15
CA GLU A 93 13.65 -12.93 -8.31
C GLU A 93 13.25 -11.45 -8.48
N ASN A 94 12.10 -11.18 -9.09
CA ASN A 94 11.59 -9.83 -9.34
C ASN A 94 10.60 -9.33 -8.26
N GLY A 95 10.46 -10.08 -7.16
CA GLY A 95 9.50 -9.76 -6.12
C GLY A 95 8.06 -10.02 -6.56
N TRP A 96 7.15 -9.10 -6.24
CA TRP A 96 5.74 -9.21 -6.60
C TRP A 96 5.52 -8.89 -8.07
N THR A 97 4.91 -9.81 -8.80
CA THR A 97 4.63 -9.65 -10.23
C THR A 97 3.14 -9.42 -10.49
N PHE A 98 2.84 -8.82 -11.62
CA PHE A 98 1.49 -8.64 -12.15
C PHE A 98 1.13 -9.69 -13.20
N ASP A 99 1.84 -10.82 -13.19
CA ASP A 99 1.47 -11.99 -13.97
C ASP A 99 0.07 -12.49 -13.56
N ASP A 100 -0.87 -12.45 -14.50
CA ASP A 100 -2.28 -12.77 -14.33
C ASP A 100 -2.62 -14.22 -14.72
N THR A 101 -1.62 -15.04 -15.06
CA THR A 101 -1.82 -16.45 -15.40
C THR A 101 -2.29 -17.29 -14.21
N PHE A 102 -2.09 -16.83 -12.98
CA PHE A 102 -2.54 -17.51 -11.76
C PHE A 102 -4.01 -17.17 -11.46
N PRO A 103 -4.88 -18.15 -11.11
CA PRO A 103 -6.27 -17.88 -10.77
C PRO A 103 -6.43 -16.82 -9.66
N ALA A 104 -7.27 -15.81 -9.93
CA ALA A 104 -7.52 -14.65 -9.06
C ALA A 104 -6.37 -13.63 -8.93
N ALA A 105 -5.24 -13.81 -9.62
CA ALA A 105 -4.37 -12.68 -9.96
C ALA A 105 -5.08 -11.87 -11.06
N THR A 106 -4.99 -10.55 -10.97
CA THR A 106 -5.67 -9.64 -11.93
C THR A 106 -4.70 -8.88 -12.83
N GLY A 107 -3.40 -8.99 -12.54
CA GLY A 107 -2.40 -8.04 -13.02
C GLY A 107 -2.63 -6.60 -12.55
N ASP A 108 -1.88 -5.68 -13.13
CA ASP A 108 -2.05 -4.24 -12.90
C ASP A 108 -3.16 -3.67 -13.79
N THR A 109 -4.29 -3.36 -13.17
CA THR A 109 -5.47 -2.86 -13.88
C THR A 109 -5.43 -1.35 -14.13
N LEU A 110 -4.39 -0.65 -13.66
CA LEU A 110 -4.21 0.79 -13.93
C LEU A 110 -3.19 1.04 -15.03
N TYR A 111 -1.95 0.56 -14.88
CA TYR A 111 -0.85 0.93 -15.77
C TYR A 111 -0.23 -0.24 -16.52
N GLN A 112 -0.74 -1.45 -16.31
CA GLN A 112 -0.27 -2.68 -16.97
C GLN A 112 1.22 -2.91 -16.75
N HIS A 113 1.72 -2.49 -15.57
CA HIS A 113 3.06 -2.85 -15.13
C HIS A 113 3.20 -4.37 -15.02
N GLU A 114 4.42 -4.88 -15.23
CA GLU A 114 4.76 -6.29 -15.07
C GLU A 114 5.16 -6.61 -13.63
N PHE A 115 5.74 -5.63 -12.92
CA PHE A 115 6.26 -5.80 -11.58
C PHE A 115 5.80 -4.69 -10.63
N LEU A 116 5.54 -5.05 -9.38
CA LEU A 116 5.11 -4.07 -8.37
C LEU A 116 6.16 -2.99 -8.12
N TYR A 117 7.45 -3.29 -8.26
CA TYR A 117 8.50 -2.28 -8.08
C TYR A 117 8.40 -1.16 -9.12
N GLN A 118 7.87 -1.42 -10.32
CA GLN A 118 7.66 -0.39 -11.34
C GLN A 118 6.66 0.67 -10.85
N LEU A 119 5.66 0.27 -10.06
CA LEU A 119 4.74 1.21 -9.41
C LEU A 119 5.47 2.11 -8.40
N TYR A 120 6.46 1.58 -7.67
CA TYR A 120 7.31 2.38 -6.78
C TYR A 120 8.17 3.37 -7.56
N LEU A 121 8.78 2.91 -8.67
CA LEU A 121 9.58 3.77 -9.56
C LEU A 121 8.75 4.84 -10.27
N HIS A 122 7.48 4.54 -10.57
CA HIS A 122 6.54 5.50 -11.15
C HIS A 122 6.29 6.67 -10.17
N ALA A 123 6.21 6.39 -8.87
CA ALA A 123 6.08 7.43 -7.85
C ALA A 123 7.42 8.12 -7.52
N ASP A 124 8.50 7.37 -7.45
CA ASP A 124 9.84 7.91 -7.18
C ASP A 124 10.90 7.10 -7.96
N PRO A 125 11.45 7.66 -9.05
CA PRO A 125 12.48 7.00 -9.86
C PRO A 125 13.75 6.65 -9.10
N HIS A 126 13.99 7.28 -7.95
CA HIS A 126 15.17 7.07 -7.10
C HIS A 126 14.83 6.35 -5.79
N TYR A 127 13.68 5.69 -5.72
CA TYR A 127 13.25 5.02 -4.49
C TYR A 127 14.28 4.00 -4.00
N SER A 128 14.63 4.13 -2.72
CA SER A 128 15.50 3.21 -1.99
C SER A 128 14.71 2.57 -0.86
N GLY A 129 14.38 1.28 -1.00
CA GLY A 129 13.62 0.56 0.01
C GLY A 129 12.97 -0.73 -0.47
N ARG A 130 12.26 -1.39 0.45
CA ARG A 130 11.52 -2.63 0.16
C ARG A 130 10.25 -2.31 -0.63
N VAL A 131 9.92 -3.21 -1.55
CA VAL A 131 8.69 -3.17 -2.35
C VAL A 131 7.70 -4.15 -1.74
N THR A 132 6.63 -3.63 -1.13
CA THR A 132 5.72 -4.42 -0.29
C THR A 132 4.26 -4.20 -0.64
N VAL A 133 3.42 -5.18 -0.33
CA VAL A 133 1.95 -5.07 -0.30
C VAL A 133 1.45 -5.01 1.15
N PRO A 134 0.33 -4.32 1.44
CA PRO A 134 -0.54 -3.61 0.51
C PRO A 134 -0.02 -2.22 0.12
N VAL A 135 -0.42 -1.72 -1.04
CA VAL A 135 -0.18 -0.34 -1.50
C VAL A 135 -1.51 0.33 -1.78
N LEU A 136 -1.80 1.45 -1.10
CA LEU A 136 -2.88 2.34 -1.51
C LEU A 136 -2.29 3.44 -2.39
N TRP A 137 -2.77 3.47 -3.62
CA TRP A 137 -2.32 4.31 -4.69
C TRP A 137 -3.30 5.45 -4.93
N ASP A 138 -2.79 6.66 -5.07
CA ASP A 138 -3.55 7.83 -5.50
C ASP A 138 -3.36 8.08 -7.00
N LYS A 139 -4.45 7.93 -7.77
CA LYS A 139 -4.45 8.14 -9.21
C LYS A 139 -4.35 9.61 -9.62
N LYS A 140 -4.68 10.54 -8.72
CA LYS A 140 -4.83 11.98 -9.03
C LYS A 140 -3.52 12.74 -8.92
N ILE A 141 -2.69 12.45 -7.91
CA ILE A 141 -1.50 13.26 -7.60
C ILE A 141 -0.45 13.22 -8.71
N ILE A 142 -0.41 12.14 -9.50
CA ILE A 142 0.50 12.02 -10.65
C ILE A 142 0.18 13.06 -11.74
N LEU A 143 -1.08 13.50 -11.85
CA LEU A 143 -1.51 14.45 -12.88
C LEU A 143 -1.27 15.92 -12.48
N SER A 144 -0.99 16.23 -11.20
CA SER A 144 -1.13 17.60 -10.69
C SER A 144 0.15 18.35 -10.27
N SER A 145 1.35 17.75 -10.25
CA SER A 145 2.54 18.49 -9.77
C SER A 145 3.80 18.26 -10.60
N ALA A 146 4.24 19.33 -11.29
CA ALA A 146 5.51 19.42 -12.01
C ALA A 146 6.72 19.80 -11.12
N THR A 147 6.65 19.66 -9.79
CA THR A 147 7.64 20.30 -8.90
C THR A 147 8.14 19.48 -7.71
N SER A 148 7.82 18.19 -7.58
CA SER A 148 8.40 17.27 -6.58
C SER A 148 8.06 15.83 -6.97
N PRO A 149 8.88 14.81 -6.61
CA PRO A 149 8.61 13.42 -6.99
C PRO A 149 7.18 13.03 -6.57
N PRO A 150 6.36 12.45 -7.47
CA PRO A 150 4.95 12.21 -7.22
C PRO A 150 4.75 11.23 -6.06
N LYS A 151 4.34 11.75 -4.90
CA LYS A 151 4.13 10.99 -3.65
C LYS A 151 2.78 10.26 -3.66
N SER A 152 2.61 9.31 -4.59
CA SER A 152 1.33 8.62 -4.86
C SER A 152 0.92 7.57 -3.81
N PHE A 153 1.71 7.37 -2.76
CA PHE A 153 1.49 6.33 -1.77
C PHE A 153 0.82 6.87 -0.51
N VAL A 154 -0.25 6.19 -0.09
CA VAL A 154 -0.93 6.42 1.19
C VAL A 154 -0.79 5.19 2.07
N CYS A 155 -0.48 5.37 3.35
CA CYS A 155 -0.39 4.25 4.27
C CYS A 155 -1.79 3.85 4.74
N LEU A 156 -2.20 2.63 4.38
CA LEU A 156 -3.35 1.98 5.01
C LEU A 156 -2.88 1.24 6.26
N THR A 157 -2.87 1.94 7.39
CA THR A 157 -2.97 1.26 8.68
C THR A 157 -4.45 1.20 9.07
N PRO A 158 -4.92 0.18 9.82
CA PRO A 158 -6.29 0.13 10.32
C PRO A 158 -6.82 1.46 10.92
N PRO A 159 -6.02 2.26 11.67
CA PRO A 159 -6.48 3.56 12.14
C PRO A 159 -6.69 4.62 11.03
N SER A 160 -6.04 4.54 9.87
CA SER A 160 -6.21 5.51 8.77
C SER A 160 -7.49 5.31 7.95
N MET A 161 -8.18 4.17 8.12
CA MET A 161 -9.50 3.90 7.51
C MET A 161 -10.69 4.29 8.42
N GLY A 162 -10.45 5.08 9.47
CA GLY A 162 -11.47 5.46 10.45
C GLY A 162 -12.67 6.23 9.88
N TRP A 163 -12.50 6.90 8.73
CA TRP A 163 -13.52 7.74 8.09
C TRP A 163 -14.62 6.95 7.36
N ALA A 164 -14.32 5.72 6.94
CA ALA A 164 -15.20 4.92 6.08
C ALA A 164 -16.18 4.03 6.87
N LEU A 165 -16.76 4.54 7.95
CA LEU A 165 -17.72 3.77 8.73
C LEU A 165 -19.06 3.70 7.98
N LYS A 166 -19.49 2.50 7.55
CA LYS A 166 -20.93 2.25 7.36
C LYS A 166 -21.66 2.69 8.62
N PRO A 167 -22.84 3.34 8.52
CA PRO A 167 -23.70 3.54 9.68
C PRO A 167 -23.94 2.19 10.35
N GLY A 168 -23.43 1.99 11.58
CA GLY A 168 -23.66 0.79 12.39
C GLY A 168 -22.45 -0.09 12.76
N ILE A 169 -21.24 0.10 12.20
CA ILE A 169 -20.05 -0.70 12.59
C ILE A 169 -19.05 0.15 13.37
N THR A 170 -19.45 0.66 14.54
CA THR A 170 -18.53 1.36 15.45
C THR A 170 -17.77 0.34 16.29
N ILE A 171 -16.43 0.38 16.28
CA ILE A 171 -15.62 -0.38 17.25
C ILE A 171 -15.99 0.16 18.65
N PRO A 172 -16.54 -0.66 19.56
CA PRO A 172 -16.97 -0.19 20.87
C PRO A 172 -15.79 0.50 21.59
N PRO A 173 -16.02 1.61 22.31
CA PRO A 173 -14.96 2.32 23.04
C PRO A 173 -14.14 1.41 23.96
N ARG A 174 -14.78 0.39 24.55
CA ARG A 174 -14.14 -0.64 25.39
C ARG A 174 -13.11 -1.49 24.65
N CYS A 175 -13.22 -1.65 23.33
CA CYS A 175 -12.27 -2.43 22.53
C CYS A 175 -11.10 -1.57 22.02
N LYS A 176 -11.26 -0.24 21.92
CA LYS A 176 -10.18 0.67 21.45
C LYS A 176 -8.98 0.70 22.40
N ALA A 177 -9.23 0.65 23.71
CA ALA A 177 -8.19 0.68 24.73
C ALA A 177 -7.34 -0.60 24.83
N LYS A 178 -7.86 -1.76 24.38
CA LYS A 178 -7.14 -3.05 24.39
C LYS A 178 -6.41 -3.39 23.09
N LEU A 179 -6.62 -2.61 22.02
CA LEU A 179 -6.00 -2.83 20.71
C LEU A 179 -4.69 -2.03 20.52
N THR A 180 -4.34 -1.18 21.48
CA THR A 180 -3.17 -0.27 21.45
C THR A 180 -2.12 -0.59 22.52
N SER A 181 -2.37 -1.59 23.37
CA SER A 181 -1.45 -2.16 24.36
C SER A 181 -0.73 -3.38 23.83
#